data_AF-A0A966GCC8-F1
#
_entry.id   AF-A0A966GCC8-F1
#
_cell.length_a   1.000
_cell.length_b   1.000
_cell.length_c   1.000
_cell.angle_alpha   90.00
_cell.angle_beta   90.00
_cell.angle_gamma   90.00
#
_symmetry.space_group_name_H-M   'P 1'
#
loop_
_entity.id
_entity.type
_entity.pdbx_description
1 polymer ?
#
loop_
_entity_poly.entity_id
_entity_poly.type
_entity_poly.pdbx_seq_one_letter_code
_entity_poly.pdbx_strand_id
1 'polypeptide(L)'
;MIRSILFTAVSVSLCLGVPTVGHAASKEDQKNLRGLAECAYLVRIAEGNGVQLKTNSSMWDQAKANLAFQAQLDAARADEEARAKFKRRERVLGSEKVMQEIIRGARNCESQI
;
A
#
# COMPACT_ATOMS: atom_id res chain seq x y z
N MET A 1 -11.94 62.32 -29.86
CA MET A 1 -12.39 62.32 -28.45
C MET A 1 -13.77 61.68 -28.40
N ILE A 2 -13.85 60.41 -28.02
CA ILE A 2 -15.10 59.71 -27.66
C ILE A 2 -14.78 58.89 -26.42
N ARG A 3 -15.52 59.15 -25.35
CA ARG A 3 -15.50 58.46 -24.05
C ARG A 3 -16.26 57.15 -24.20
N SER A 4 -15.73 56.04 -23.72
CA SER A 4 -16.53 54.91 -23.24
C SER A 4 -15.79 54.19 -22.13
N ILE A 5 -16.39 54.29 -20.95
CA ILE A 5 -16.08 53.60 -19.70
C ILE A 5 -16.95 52.31 -19.70
N LEU A 6 -16.54 51.32 -18.91
CA LEU A 6 -17.29 50.14 -18.44
C LEU A 6 -17.18 48.93 -19.41
N PHE A 7 -17.01 47.68 -18.98
CA PHE A 7 -17.31 47.02 -17.70
C PHE A 7 -16.28 45.91 -17.42
N THR A 8 -15.85 45.81 -16.17
CA THR A 8 -15.16 44.67 -15.56
C THR A 8 -16.09 43.46 -15.55
N ALA A 9 -15.72 42.37 -16.21
CA ALA A 9 -16.37 41.06 -16.04
C ALA A 9 -15.37 40.11 -15.39
N VAL A 10 -15.33 40.11 -14.06
CA VAL A 10 -14.64 39.07 -13.28
C VAL A 10 -15.58 37.86 -13.27
N SER A 11 -15.34 36.92 -14.17
CA SER A 11 -16.03 35.63 -14.16
C SER A 11 -15.57 34.81 -12.95
N VAL A 12 -16.30 34.94 -11.85
CA VAL A 12 -16.20 34.02 -10.69
C VAL A 12 -16.86 32.71 -11.12
N SER A 13 -16.08 31.79 -11.69
CA SER A 13 -16.51 30.42 -11.89
C SER A 13 -16.71 29.75 -10.54
N LEU A 14 -17.97 29.52 -10.16
CA LEU A 14 -18.34 28.75 -8.99
C LEU A 14 -17.77 27.32 -9.09
N CYS A 15 -16.85 27.01 -8.18
CA CYS A 15 -16.44 25.65 -7.88
C CYS A 15 -17.65 24.84 -7.39
N LEU A 16 -18.25 24.03 -8.26
CA LEU A 16 -19.09 22.91 -7.84
C LEU A 16 -18.18 21.80 -7.31
N GLY A 17 -17.72 21.97 -6.07
CA GLY A 17 -17.08 20.91 -5.30
C GLY A 17 -18.13 19.85 -4.96
N VAL A 18 -18.19 18.80 -5.76
CA VAL A 18 -18.89 17.57 -5.37
C VAL A 18 -18.22 17.08 -4.09
N PRO A 19 -18.93 16.92 -2.96
CA PRO A 19 -18.34 16.26 -1.81
C PRO A 19 -18.15 14.80 -2.22
N THR A 20 -16.93 14.43 -2.62
CA THR A 20 -16.52 13.04 -2.59
C THR A 20 -16.66 12.62 -1.13
N VAL A 21 -17.68 11.83 -0.84
CA VAL A 21 -17.78 11.07 0.40
C VAL A 21 -16.56 10.16 0.44
N GLY A 22 -15.45 10.68 0.97
CA GLY A 22 -14.30 9.88 1.31
C GLY A 22 -14.77 8.90 2.36
N HIS A 23 -14.92 7.63 1.98
CA HIS A 23 -15.12 6.57 2.95
C HIS A 23 -13.85 6.53 3.78
N ALA A 24 -13.91 7.04 5.01
CA ALA A 24 -12.75 7.04 5.89
C ALA A 24 -12.31 5.58 6.08
N ALA A 25 -11.06 5.28 5.71
CA ALA A 25 -10.51 3.94 5.80
C ALA A 25 -10.75 3.34 7.19
N SER A 26 -11.34 2.15 7.24
CA SER A 26 -11.59 1.48 8.51
C SER A 26 -10.28 1.02 9.14
N LYS A 27 -10.29 0.75 10.46
CA LYS A 27 -9.16 0.10 11.13
C LYS A 27 -8.84 -1.26 10.52
N GLU A 28 -9.87 -1.93 9.99
CA GLU A 28 -9.72 -3.23 9.33
C GLU A 28 -9.02 -3.09 7.97
N ASP A 29 -9.33 -2.06 7.18
CA ASP A 29 -8.63 -1.80 5.91
C ASP A 29 -7.14 -1.52 6.14
N GLN A 30 -6.81 -0.77 7.19
CA GLN A 30 -5.40 -0.52 7.56
C GLN A 30 -4.70 -1.81 7.98
N LYS A 31 -5.37 -2.69 8.73
CA LYS A 31 -4.83 -3.97 9.15
C LYS A 31 -4.63 -4.92 7.96
N ASN A 32 -5.61 -4.98 7.07
CA ASN A 32 -5.56 -5.78 5.85
C ASN A 32 -4.43 -5.29 4.93
N LEU A 33 -4.28 -3.97 4.76
CA LEU A 33 -3.20 -3.40 3.96
C LEU A 33 -1.81 -3.76 4.52
N ARG A 34 -1.64 -3.70 5.84
CA ARG A 34 -0.41 -4.15 6.51
C ARG A 34 -0.14 -5.64 6.28
N GLY A 35 -1.17 -6.48 6.38
CA GLY A 35 -1.06 -7.91 6.11
C GLY A 35 -0.63 -8.19 4.67
N LEU A 36 -1.25 -7.51 3.70
CA LEU A 36 -0.90 -7.63 2.29
C LEU A 36 0.53 -7.14 2.00
N ALA A 37 0.94 -6.02 2.59
CA ALA A 37 2.30 -5.50 2.46
C ALA A 37 3.35 -6.44 3.07
N GLU A 38 3.05 -7.03 4.24
CA GLU A 38 3.88 -8.04 4.85
C GLU A 38 3.99 -9.29 3.96
N CYS A 39 2.88 -9.80 3.43
CA CYS A 39 2.89 -10.94 2.52
C CYS A 39 3.66 -10.65 1.22
N ALA A 40 3.46 -9.49 0.60
CA ALA A 40 4.22 -9.07 -0.58
C ALA A 40 5.72 -9.04 -0.30
N TYR A 41 6.14 -8.51 0.86
CA TYR A 41 7.54 -8.50 1.27
C TYR A 41 8.08 -9.92 1.45
N LEU A 42 7.38 -10.76 2.22
CA LEU A 42 7.81 -12.11 2.54
C LEU A 42 7.97 -12.98 1.29
N VAL A 43 6.97 -12.97 0.42
CA VAL A 43 6.96 -13.76 -0.82
C VAL A 43 8.08 -13.28 -1.74
N ARG A 44 8.26 -11.97 -1.92
CA ARG A 44 9.34 -11.44 -2.76
C ARG A 44 10.72 -11.88 -2.30
N ILE A 45 10.98 -11.84 -1.00
CA ILE A 45 12.27 -12.28 -0.44
C ILE A 45 12.43 -13.79 -0.58
N ALA A 46 11.39 -14.58 -0.30
CA ALA A 46 11.42 -16.03 -0.45
C ALA A 46 11.68 -16.46 -1.90
N GLU A 47 10.98 -15.86 -2.87
CA GLU A 47 11.18 -16.09 -4.31
C GLU A 47 12.60 -15.72 -4.75
N GLY A 48 13.11 -14.56 -4.31
CA GLY A 48 14.49 -14.14 -4.58
C GLY A 48 15.55 -15.07 -4.00
N ASN A 49 15.17 -15.93 -3.05
CA ASN A 49 16.02 -16.97 -2.45
C ASN A 49 15.69 -18.38 -2.98
N GLY A 50 14.97 -18.49 -4.10
CA GLY A 50 14.71 -19.75 -4.80
C GLY A 50 13.56 -20.58 -4.23
N VAL A 51 12.75 -20.04 -3.32
CA VAL A 51 11.54 -20.72 -2.84
C VAL A 51 10.44 -20.60 -3.88
N GLN A 52 9.92 -21.74 -4.34
CA GLN A 52 8.76 -21.79 -5.22
C GLN A 52 7.47 -21.71 -4.40
N LEU A 53 6.65 -20.73 -4.72
CA LEU A 53 5.34 -20.48 -4.13
C LEU A 53 4.29 -20.50 -5.25
N LYS A 54 3.06 -20.90 -4.94
CA LYS A 54 1.90 -20.90 -5.84
C LYS A 54 1.49 -19.49 -6.20
N THR A 55 1.50 -18.60 -5.21
CA THR A 55 1.15 -17.18 -5.38
C THR A 55 2.43 -16.35 -5.35
N ASN A 56 2.73 -15.68 -6.47
CA ASN A 56 3.93 -14.88 -6.60
C ASN A 56 3.82 -13.50 -5.95
N SER A 57 4.95 -12.80 -5.79
CA SER A 57 4.96 -11.50 -5.12
C SER A 57 4.14 -10.42 -5.85
N SER A 58 4.00 -10.49 -7.18
CA SER A 58 3.24 -9.50 -7.94
C SER A 58 1.74 -9.59 -7.70
N MET A 59 1.20 -10.79 -7.46
CA MET A 59 -0.21 -10.97 -7.06
C MET A 59 -0.50 -10.29 -5.72
N TRP A 60 0.42 -10.40 -4.75
CA TRP A 60 0.29 -9.72 -3.46
C TRP A 60 0.41 -8.19 -3.60
N ASP A 61 1.33 -7.71 -4.44
CA ASP A 61 1.43 -6.28 -4.75
C ASP A 61 0.15 -5.73 -5.38
N GLN A 62 -0.49 -6.51 -6.28
CA GLN A 62 -1.75 -6.12 -6.91
C GLN A 62 -2.88 -6.05 -5.89
N ALA A 63 -3.03 -7.07 -5.01
CA ALA A 63 -4.03 -7.07 -3.95
C ALA A 63 -3.85 -5.87 -3.01
N LYS A 64 -2.60 -5.59 -2.61
CA LYS A 64 -2.22 -4.43 -1.80
C LYS A 64 -2.59 -3.11 -2.50
N ALA A 65 -2.23 -2.95 -3.77
CA ALA A 65 -2.52 -1.74 -4.54
C ALA A 65 -4.02 -1.50 -4.70
N ASN A 66 -4.79 -2.56 -4.95
CA ASN A 66 -6.25 -2.49 -5.05
C ASN A 66 -6.88 -2.02 -3.74
N LEU A 67 -6.50 -2.60 -2.60
CA LEU A 67 -7.02 -2.20 -1.30
C LEU A 67 -6.61 -0.76 -0.95
N ALA A 68 -5.34 -0.40 -1.18
CA ALA A 68 -4.84 0.94 -0.94
C ALA A 68 -5.61 2.00 -1.74
N PHE A 69 -5.89 1.71 -3.01
CA PHE A 69 -6.69 2.59 -3.87
C PHE A 69 -8.13 2.71 -3.37
N GLN A 70 -8.79 1.57 -3.09
CA GLN A 70 -10.19 1.54 -2.66
C GLN A 70 -10.41 2.24 -1.32
N ALA A 71 -9.52 2.02 -0.36
CA ALA A 71 -9.60 2.59 0.98
C ALA A 71 -8.88 3.95 1.11
N GLN A 72 -8.31 4.48 0.02
CA GLN A 72 -7.51 5.73 0.04
C GLN A 72 -6.38 5.70 1.09
N LEU A 73 -5.67 4.58 1.18
CA LEU A 73 -4.57 4.35 2.12
C LEU A 73 -3.20 4.44 1.44
N ASP A 74 -2.18 4.76 2.23
CA ASP A 74 -0.79 4.80 1.79
C ASP A 74 -0.13 3.40 1.81
N ALA A 75 -0.02 2.79 0.63
CA ALA A 75 0.66 1.51 0.45
C ALA A 75 2.17 1.59 0.68
N ALA A 76 2.82 2.72 0.37
CA ALA A 76 4.26 2.86 0.51
C ALA A 76 4.67 2.83 1.98
N ARG A 77 3.90 3.50 2.85
CA ARG A 77 4.09 3.41 4.30
C ARG A 77 3.96 1.98 4.82
N ALA A 78 3.00 1.20 4.32
CA ALA A 78 2.84 -0.20 4.73
C ALA A 78 4.03 -1.08 4.30
N ASP A 79 4.59 -0.85 3.10
CA ASP A 79 5.80 -1.53 2.63
C ASP A 79 7.04 -1.18 3.47
N GLU A 80 7.17 0.08 3.87
CA GLU A 80 8.24 0.54 4.77
C GLU A 80 8.13 -0.11 6.15
N GLU A 81 6.92 -0.17 6.72
CA GLU A 81 6.65 -0.85 7.99
C GLU A 81 7.06 -2.33 7.93
N ALA A 82 6.67 -3.05 6.85
CA ALA A 82 7.03 -4.45 6.65
C ALA A 82 8.56 -4.63 6.56
N ARG A 83 9.24 -3.83 5.73
CA ARG A 83 10.70 -3.87 5.60
C ARG A 83 11.41 -3.58 6.92
N ALA A 84 10.95 -2.56 7.64
CA ALA A 84 11.53 -2.17 8.91
C ALA A 84 11.37 -3.28 9.97
N LYS A 85 10.22 -3.97 10.00
CA LYS A 85 9.95 -5.11 10.88
C LYS A 85 10.99 -6.21 10.70
N PHE A 86 11.22 -6.67 9.46
CA PHE A 86 12.15 -7.77 9.22
C PHE A 86 13.62 -7.36 9.34
N LYS A 87 13.96 -6.11 8.99
CA LYS A 87 15.30 -5.55 9.26
C LYS A 87 15.61 -5.51 10.76
N ARG A 88 14.63 -5.16 11.60
CA ARG A 88 14.80 -5.21 13.07
C ARG A 88 14.97 -6.65 13.54
N ARG A 89 14.16 -7.59 13.05
CA ARG A 89 14.30 -9.02 13.39
C ARG A 89 15.66 -9.56 13.02
N GLU A 90 16.19 -9.17 11.87
CA GLU A 90 17.48 -9.65 11.39
C GLU A 90 18.61 -9.24 12.33
N ARG A 91 18.58 -8.00 12.83
CA ARG A 91 19.56 -7.51 13.81
C ARG A 91 19.49 -8.24 15.15
N VAL A 92 18.31 -8.74 15.54
CA VAL A 92 18.08 -9.37 16.85
C VAL A 92 18.32 -10.89 16.79
N LEU A 93 17.86 -11.55 15.73
CA LEU A 93 17.84 -13.01 15.61
C LEU A 93 18.94 -13.56 14.72
N GLY A 94 19.54 -12.72 13.87
CA GLY A 94 20.44 -13.12 12.80
C GLY A 94 19.70 -13.47 11.50
N SER A 95 20.39 -13.31 10.37
CA SER A 95 19.81 -13.45 9.03
C SER A 95 19.26 -14.84 8.76
N GLU A 96 19.92 -15.91 9.23
CA GLU A 96 19.46 -17.29 9.00
C GLU A 96 18.09 -17.57 9.64
N LYS A 97 17.91 -17.22 10.92
CA LYS A 97 16.64 -17.38 11.62
C LYS A 97 15.53 -16.55 10.98
N VAL A 98 15.84 -15.32 10.57
CA VAL A 98 14.88 -14.47 9.89
C VAL A 98 14.49 -15.05 8.53
N MET A 99 15.44 -15.61 7.77
CA MET A 99 15.11 -16.28 6.52
C MET A 99 14.18 -17.48 6.75
N GLN A 100 14.37 -18.27 7.80
CA GLN A 100 13.44 -19.35 8.15
C GLN A 100 12.04 -18.82 8.49
N GLU A 101 11.95 -17.72 9.26
CA GLU A 101 10.67 -17.05 9.54
C GLU A 101 10.02 -16.50 8.27
N ILE A 102 10.80 -15.93 7.35
CA ILE A 102 10.32 -15.39 6.09
C ILE A 102 9.72 -16.48 5.22
N ILE A 103 10.43 -17.60 5.05
CA ILE A 103 9.95 -18.73 4.23
C ILE A 103 8.68 -19.33 4.83
N ARG A 104 8.62 -19.50 6.16
CA ARG A 104 7.41 -19.96 6.84
C ARG A 104 6.26 -18.99 6.66
N GLY A 105 6.51 -17.70 6.85
CA GLY A 105 5.52 -16.64 6.69
C GLY A 105 4.99 -16.54 5.25
N ALA A 106 5.87 -16.64 4.25
CA ALA A 106 5.49 -16.63 2.84
C ALA A 106 4.54 -17.79 2.50
N ARG A 107 4.80 -19.00 3.01
CA ARG A 107 3.88 -20.15 2.87
C ARG A 107 2.55 -19.93 3.60
N ASN A 108 2.56 -19.29 4.77
CA ASN A 108 1.34 -18.94 5.49
C ASN A 108 0.53 -17.83 4.78
N CYS A 109 1.15 -17.01 3.94
CA CYS A 109 0.44 -16.06 3.11
C CYS A 109 -0.39 -16.77 2.04
N GLU A 110 0.10 -17.89 1.47
CA GLU A 110 -0.64 -18.64 0.46
C GLU A 110 -2.01 -19.16 0.93
N SER A 111 -2.23 -19.30 2.24
CA SER A 111 -3.55 -19.69 2.76
C SER A 111 -4.54 -18.53 2.95
N GLN A 112 -4.11 -17.29 2.67
CA GLN A 112 -4.88 -16.08 2.93
C GLN A 112 -5.48 -15.45 1.66
N ILE A 113 -5.14 -15.97 0.47
CA ILE A 113 -5.66 -15.52 -0.83
C ILE A 113 -6.11 -16.73 -1.65
#